data_AF-A0A821YRX7-F1
#
_entry.id   AF-A0A821YRX7-F1
#
_cell.length_a   1.000
_cell.length_b   1.000
_cell.length_c   1.000
_cell.angle_alpha   90.00
_cell.angle_beta   90.00
_cell.angle_gamma   90.00
#
_symmetry.space_group_name_H-M   'P 1'
#
loop_
_entity.id
_entity.type
_entity.pdbx_description
1 polymer ?
#
loop_
_entity_poly.entity_id
_entity_poly.type
_entity_poly.pdbx_seq_one_letter_code
_entity_poly.pdbx_strand_id
1 'polypeptide(L)'
;MLNISHGSLFNLKQELTATMEDRNASKRTLRSRTATVEDETEFPRAKSSNRSGRSDNAKWHNKRTEFSRILSRAWNKDRIRDWLEQHQIPYPDHYFKAELLELCHTNAPPKQYLVDDAAALCDVEILRLPIKHCMLNPIEIAWVCMKNYIRDQNTSFKVQDIRELAANWLAACDESTSTGFFEKTKEYETTFKLADHYVESIETTLLDTDDDESDIHLDEDDSRNSSDDK
;
A
#
# COMPACT_ATOMS: atom_id res chain seq x y z
N MET A 1 23.30 -44.30 33.68
CA MET A 1 23.43 -43.11 34.54
C MET A 1 24.85 -42.58 34.39
N LEU A 2 25.06 -41.51 33.63
CA LEU A 2 26.37 -40.86 33.50
C LEU A 2 26.42 -39.69 34.49
N ASN A 3 27.19 -39.87 35.57
CA ASN A 3 27.47 -38.84 36.56
C ASN A 3 28.52 -37.88 35.98
N ILE A 4 28.08 -36.69 35.54
CA ILE A 4 28.99 -35.61 35.18
C ILE A 4 29.33 -34.86 36.49
N SER A 5 30.60 -34.95 36.88
CA SER A 5 31.14 -34.30 38.09
C SER A 5 30.91 -32.78 38.06
N HIS A 6 30.52 -32.22 39.20
CA HIS A 6 30.20 -30.79 39.40
C HIS A 6 31.32 -29.83 38.97
N GLY A 7 32.58 -30.29 38.95
CA GLY A 7 33.73 -29.53 38.46
C GLY A 7 33.73 -29.30 36.94
N SER A 8 33.12 -30.22 36.17
CA SER A 8 33.06 -30.12 34.70
C SER A 8 32.08 -29.03 34.23
N LEU A 9 31.01 -28.79 34.98
CA LEU A 9 30.03 -27.74 34.65
C LEU A 9 30.52 -26.33 35.02
N PHE A 10 31.40 -26.22 36.02
CA PHE A 10 31.98 -24.93 36.41
C PHE A 10 33.00 -24.44 35.37
N ASN A 11 33.85 -25.33 34.86
CA ASN A 11 34.80 -25.01 33.78
C ASN A 11 34.08 -24.66 32.47
N LEU A 12 33.04 -25.40 32.10
CA LEU A 12 32.22 -25.07 30.92
C LEU A 12 31.54 -23.70 31.03
N LYS A 13 31.08 -23.31 32.24
CA LYS A 13 30.53 -21.98 32.46
C LYS A 13 31.59 -20.88 32.37
N GLN A 14 32.79 -21.10 32.90
CA GLN A 14 33.89 -20.13 32.78
C GLN A 14 34.37 -19.97 31.34
N GLU A 15 34.48 -21.05 30.57
CA GLU A 15 34.83 -21.01 29.15
C GLU A 15 33.72 -20.33 28.31
N LEU A 16 32.44 -20.55 28.63
CA LEU A 16 31.32 -19.85 27.99
C LEU A 16 31.32 -18.35 28.32
N THR A 17 31.62 -17.95 29.56
CA THR A 17 31.69 -16.52 29.91
C THR A 17 32.90 -15.84 29.27
N ALA A 18 34.07 -16.49 29.23
CA ALA A 18 35.26 -15.96 28.58
C ALA A 18 35.05 -15.80 27.06
N THR A 19 34.41 -16.77 26.40
CA THR A 19 34.10 -16.68 24.97
C THR A 19 33.02 -15.65 24.63
N MET A 20 32.10 -15.34 25.57
CA MET A 20 31.12 -14.26 25.40
C MET A 20 31.74 -12.87 25.61
N GLU A 21 32.68 -12.73 26.54
CA GLU A 21 33.44 -11.48 26.74
C GLU A 21 34.35 -11.18 25.55
N ASP A 22 35.04 -12.18 24.99
CA ASP A 22 35.85 -12.02 23.77
C ASP A 22 35.00 -11.66 22.53
N ARG A 23 33.79 -12.22 22.41
CA ARG A 23 32.85 -11.82 21.34
C ARG A 23 32.37 -10.39 21.51
N ASN A 24 32.12 -9.93 22.74
CA ASN A 24 31.69 -8.56 22.99
C ASN A 24 32.86 -7.56 22.82
N ALA A 25 34.09 -7.95 23.17
CA ALA A 25 35.29 -7.18 22.87
C ALA A 25 35.52 -7.08 21.35
N SER A 26 35.44 -8.18 20.60
CA SER A 26 35.53 -8.16 19.13
C SER A 26 34.41 -7.34 18.48
N LYS A 27 33.18 -7.38 19.00
CA LYS A 27 32.08 -6.52 18.51
C LYS A 27 32.33 -5.04 18.81
N ARG A 28 32.93 -4.71 19.96
CA ARG A 28 33.25 -3.34 20.35
C ARG A 28 34.44 -2.79 19.54
N THR A 29 35.44 -3.62 19.26
CA THR A 29 36.58 -3.27 18.39
C THR A 29 36.16 -3.19 16.92
N LEU A 30 35.25 -4.04 16.44
CA LEU A 30 34.64 -3.89 15.11
C LEU A 30 33.85 -2.57 14.99
N ARG A 31 33.07 -2.20 16.03
CA ARG A 31 32.27 -0.96 16.01
C ARG A 31 33.12 0.31 15.99
N SER A 32 34.37 0.25 16.47
CA SER A 32 35.33 1.35 16.37
C SER A 32 36.18 1.33 15.10
N ARG A 33 36.11 0.28 14.27
CA ARG A 33 36.98 0.08 13.09
C ARG A 33 36.21 0.05 11.76
N THR A 34 34.89 0.25 11.79
CA THR A 34 34.03 0.41 10.60
C THR A 34 33.70 1.88 10.28
N ALA A 35 34.42 2.84 10.84
CA ALA A 35 34.53 4.16 10.25
C ALA A 35 35.72 4.10 9.26
N THR A 36 35.48 4.36 7.97
CA THR A 36 36.43 4.28 6.84
C THR A 36 36.53 2.94 6.10
N VAL A 37 35.40 2.44 5.58
CA VAL A 37 35.38 1.79 4.26
C VAL A 37 34.08 2.25 3.59
N GLU A 38 34.20 3.24 2.71
CA GLU A 38 33.15 3.58 1.75
C GLU A 38 33.05 2.41 0.77
N ASP A 39 31.99 1.61 0.90
CA ASP A 39 31.61 0.58 -0.06
C ASP A 39 30.71 1.25 -1.10
N GLU A 40 31.22 1.38 -2.33
CA GLU A 40 30.57 2.02 -3.48
C GLU A 40 29.41 1.19 -4.06
N THR A 41 28.42 0.86 -3.22
CA THR A 41 27.11 0.37 -3.66
C THR A 41 25.94 1.24 -3.19
N GLU A 42 26.23 2.45 -2.71
CA GLU A 42 25.22 3.43 -2.37
C GLU A 42 24.73 4.12 -3.66
N PHE A 43 23.52 3.75 -4.12
CA PHE A 43 22.79 4.54 -5.10
C PHE A 43 22.85 6.01 -4.68
N PRO A 44 23.27 6.94 -5.56
CA PRO A 44 23.61 8.30 -5.14
C PRO A 44 22.43 8.92 -4.39
N ARG A 45 22.60 9.10 -3.07
CA ARG A 45 21.61 9.74 -2.22
C ARG A 45 21.70 11.25 -2.45
N ALA A 46 21.12 11.69 -3.55
CA ALA A 46 20.85 13.10 -3.78
C ALA A 46 20.06 13.65 -2.59
N LYS A 47 20.58 14.72 -1.99
CA LYS A 47 19.92 15.49 -0.94
C LYS A 47 18.89 16.43 -1.61
N SER A 48 17.70 16.48 -1.02
CA SER A 48 16.59 17.42 -1.27
C SER A 48 15.96 17.46 -2.67
N SER A 49 15.44 16.33 -3.15
CA SER A 49 14.33 16.36 -4.11
C SER A 49 13.18 15.53 -3.54
N ASN A 50 11.97 16.10 -3.49
CA ASN A 50 10.75 15.39 -3.11
C ASN A 50 10.60 14.19 -4.07
N ARG A 51 11.05 13.01 -3.64
CA ARG A 51 10.89 11.79 -4.41
C ARG A 51 9.49 11.28 -4.18
N SER A 52 8.79 10.96 -5.27
CA SER A 52 7.44 10.44 -5.19
C SER A 52 7.36 9.05 -5.80
N GLY A 53 6.92 8.08 -4.99
CA GLY A 53 6.49 6.77 -5.45
C GLY A 53 5.03 6.81 -5.90
N ARG A 54 4.60 5.82 -6.69
CA ARG A 54 3.19 5.67 -7.08
C ARG A 54 2.67 4.31 -6.60
N SER A 55 1.50 4.31 -5.99
CA SER A 55 0.73 3.11 -5.65
C SER A 55 -0.72 3.37 -6.01
N ASP A 56 -1.50 2.37 -6.39
CA ASP A 56 -2.95 2.58 -6.46
C ASP A 56 -3.56 2.66 -5.04
N ASN A 57 -4.80 3.14 -4.95
CA ASN A 57 -5.55 3.24 -3.70
C ASN A 57 -6.34 1.96 -3.34
N ALA A 58 -5.98 0.81 -3.91
CA ALA A 58 -6.68 -0.44 -3.62
C ALA A 58 -6.41 -0.90 -2.19
N LYS A 59 -7.44 -1.43 -1.54
CA LYS A 59 -7.40 -1.84 -0.13
C LYS A 59 -6.31 -2.89 0.15
N TRP A 60 -6.03 -3.77 -0.81
CA TRP A 60 -5.02 -4.82 -0.64
C TRP A 60 -3.57 -4.31 -0.79
N HIS A 61 -3.36 -3.17 -1.47
CA HIS A 61 -2.06 -2.51 -1.54
C HIS A 61 -1.81 -1.57 -0.35
N ASN A 62 -2.88 -1.11 0.31
CA ASN A 62 -2.81 -0.08 1.36
C ASN A 62 -3.24 -0.63 2.72
N LYS A 63 -2.36 -1.42 3.35
CA LYS A 63 -2.59 -1.91 4.71
C LYS A 63 -2.44 -0.77 5.71
N ARG A 64 -3.48 -0.54 6.50
CA ARG A 64 -3.49 0.48 7.55
C ARG A 64 -2.57 0.13 8.71
N THR A 65 -2.04 1.15 9.37
CA THR A 65 -1.37 0.99 10.67
C THR A 65 -2.39 0.50 11.71
N GLU A 66 -1.93 -0.12 12.80
CA GLU A 66 -2.84 -0.54 13.88
C GLU A 66 -3.59 0.66 14.49
N PHE A 67 -2.92 1.82 14.57
CA PHE A 67 -3.52 3.05 15.06
C PHE A 67 -4.65 3.56 14.15
N SER A 68 -4.51 3.52 12.82
CA SER A 68 -5.55 4.03 11.91
C SER A 68 -6.59 2.99 11.48
N ARG A 69 -6.51 1.79 12.05
CA ARG A 69 -7.36 0.66 11.67
C ARG A 69 -8.73 0.83 12.30
N ILE A 70 -9.73 1.12 11.47
CA ILE A 70 -11.13 1.13 11.91
C ILE A 70 -11.64 -0.31 11.94
N LEU A 71 -12.34 -0.63 13.02
CA LEU A 71 -12.82 -1.97 13.30
C LEU A 71 -13.96 -2.36 12.35
N SER A 72 -14.05 -3.66 12.05
CA SER A 72 -15.12 -4.21 11.22
C SER A 72 -16.27 -4.72 12.09
N ARG A 73 -17.49 -4.78 11.52
CA ARG A 73 -18.68 -5.39 12.16
C ARG A 73 -18.45 -6.82 12.66
N ALA A 74 -17.43 -7.52 12.13
CA ALA A 74 -17.04 -8.85 12.58
C ALA A 74 -16.36 -8.90 13.96
N TRP A 75 -15.93 -7.77 14.52
CA TRP A 75 -15.25 -7.73 15.83
C TRP A 75 -16.23 -8.01 16.97
N ASN A 76 -15.75 -8.64 18.05
CA ASN A 76 -16.55 -8.80 19.27
C ASN A 76 -16.60 -7.47 20.05
N LYS A 77 -17.51 -7.38 21.01
CA LYS A 77 -17.75 -6.15 21.79
C LYS A 77 -16.50 -5.73 22.57
N ASP A 78 -15.76 -6.69 23.14
CA ASP A 78 -14.60 -6.41 23.98
C ASP A 78 -13.45 -5.80 23.18
N ARG A 79 -13.14 -6.33 21.99
CA ARG A 79 -12.11 -5.69 21.15
C ARG A 79 -12.49 -4.29 20.69
N ILE A 80 -13.78 -3.98 20.57
CA ILE A 80 -14.23 -2.63 20.23
C ILE A 80 -13.99 -1.67 21.41
N ARG A 81 -14.24 -2.14 22.64
CA ARG A 81 -13.91 -1.42 23.87
C ARG A 81 -12.41 -1.19 24.02
N ASP A 82 -11.60 -2.23 23.82
CA ASP A 82 -10.13 -2.13 23.88
C ASP A 82 -9.60 -1.03 22.94
N TRP A 83 -10.18 -0.92 21.73
CA TRP A 83 -9.81 0.11 20.76
C TRP A 83 -10.22 1.51 21.23
N LEU A 84 -11.45 1.67 21.75
CA LEU A 84 -11.92 2.94 22.30
C LEU A 84 -11.04 3.41 23.47
N GLU A 85 -10.63 2.48 24.33
CA GLU A 85 -9.71 2.76 25.45
C GLU A 85 -8.32 3.17 24.97
N GLN A 86 -7.76 2.46 23.98
CA GLN A 86 -6.47 2.82 23.37
C GLN A 86 -6.48 4.22 22.74
N HIS A 87 -7.62 4.62 22.17
CA HIS A 87 -7.81 5.97 21.61
C HIS A 87 -8.35 6.98 22.62
N GLN A 88 -8.50 6.60 23.90
CA GLN A 88 -8.97 7.47 24.98
C GLN A 88 -10.36 8.08 24.73
N ILE A 89 -11.24 7.32 24.07
CA ILE A 89 -12.62 7.73 23.76
C ILE A 89 -13.54 7.18 24.85
N PRO A 90 -14.21 8.03 25.65
CA PRO A 90 -15.14 7.57 26.67
C PRO A 90 -16.40 6.98 26.02
N TYR A 91 -16.91 5.90 26.61
CA TYR A 91 -18.16 5.26 26.18
C TYR A 91 -18.98 4.80 27.39
N PRO A 92 -20.31 4.82 27.32
CA PRO A 92 -21.16 4.27 28.38
C PRO A 92 -21.20 2.73 28.37
N ASP A 93 -21.22 2.11 29.56
CA ASP A 93 -21.19 0.64 29.70
C ASP A 93 -22.37 -0.09 29.02
N HIS A 94 -23.52 0.58 28.95
CA HIS A 94 -24.76 0.05 28.39
C HIS A 94 -24.83 0.09 26.86
N TYR A 95 -23.86 0.72 26.18
CA TYR A 95 -23.87 0.79 24.72
C TYR A 95 -23.86 -0.59 24.08
N PHE A 96 -24.73 -0.79 23.11
CA PHE A 96 -24.75 -1.95 22.24
C PHE A 96 -23.58 -1.91 21.26
N LYS A 97 -23.26 -3.07 20.69
CA LYS A 97 -22.14 -3.20 19.73
C LYS A 97 -22.26 -2.23 18.54
N ALA A 98 -23.49 -1.95 18.08
CA ALA A 98 -23.72 -1.02 16.97
C ALA A 98 -23.34 0.42 17.36
N GLU A 99 -23.76 0.88 18.53
CA GLU A 99 -23.45 2.23 19.05
C GLU A 99 -21.96 2.41 19.30
N LEU A 100 -21.28 1.38 19.83
CA LEU A 100 -19.82 1.40 20.00
C LEU A 100 -19.09 1.48 18.64
N LEU A 101 -19.55 0.76 17.62
CA LEU A 101 -18.97 0.82 16.28
C LEU A 101 -19.18 2.20 15.63
N GLU A 102 -20.36 2.78 15.79
CA GLU A 102 -20.65 4.13 15.32
C GLU A 102 -19.73 5.15 15.99
N LEU A 103 -19.54 5.03 17.32
CA LEU A 103 -18.61 5.87 18.05
C LEU A 103 -17.17 5.73 17.55
N CYS A 104 -16.71 4.51 17.25
CA CYS A 104 -15.39 4.27 16.62
C CYS A 104 -15.28 4.92 15.23
N HIS A 105 -16.34 4.88 14.43
CA HIS A 105 -16.35 5.44 13.08
C HIS A 105 -16.33 6.97 13.11
N THR A 106 -17.11 7.60 14.00
CA THR A 106 -17.17 9.05 14.16
C THR A 106 -15.87 9.64 14.70
N ASN A 107 -15.15 8.87 15.54
CA ASN A 107 -13.85 9.26 16.10
C ASN A 107 -12.67 8.61 15.35
N ALA A 108 -12.89 8.14 14.13
CA ALA A 108 -11.86 7.45 13.38
C ALA A 108 -10.69 8.40 13.06
N PRO A 109 -9.45 8.03 13.40
CA PRO A 109 -8.30 8.83 13.02
C PRO A 109 -8.11 8.86 11.49
N PRO A 110 -7.37 9.84 10.97
CA PRO A 110 -6.98 9.87 9.56
C PRO A 110 -6.33 8.56 9.14
N LYS A 111 -6.58 8.13 7.89
CA LYS A 111 -5.99 6.89 7.36
C LYS A 111 -4.47 7.04 7.31
N GLN A 112 -3.76 6.09 7.92
CA GLN A 112 -2.31 5.97 7.85
C GLN A 112 -1.99 4.57 7.33
N TYR A 113 -1.03 4.47 6.43
CA TYR A 113 -0.69 3.21 5.77
C TYR A 113 0.76 2.83 6.04
N LEU A 114 0.99 1.54 6.28
CA LEU A 114 2.34 1.02 6.57
C LEU A 114 3.33 1.30 5.42
N VAL A 115 2.83 1.35 4.18
CA VAL A 115 3.64 1.68 3.01
C VAL A 115 4.10 3.13 3.02
N ASP A 116 3.30 4.05 3.56
CA ASP A 116 3.67 5.47 3.67
C ASP A 116 4.76 5.63 4.73
N ASP A 117 4.61 4.98 5.88
CA ASP A 117 5.61 4.99 6.95
C ASP A 117 6.96 4.45 6.43
N ALA A 118 6.92 3.35 5.67
CA ALA A 118 8.11 2.76 5.07
C ALA A 118 8.75 3.66 4.00
N ALA A 119 7.94 4.30 3.15
CA ALA A 119 8.43 5.22 2.12
C ALA A 119 9.03 6.49 2.74
N ALA A 120 8.44 6.99 3.82
CA ALA A 120 8.92 8.17 4.54
C ALA A 120 10.33 7.96 5.13
N LEU A 121 10.68 6.74 5.57
CA LEU A 121 12.05 6.41 6.01
C LEU A 121 13.10 6.62 4.89
N CYS A 122 12.66 6.55 3.64
CA CYS A 122 13.48 6.76 2.44
C CYS A 122 13.34 8.17 1.85
N ASP A 123 12.64 9.10 2.52
CA ASP A 123 12.32 10.44 2.00
C ASP A 123 11.53 10.35 0.68
N VAL A 124 10.58 9.42 0.63
CA VAL A 124 9.69 9.18 -0.51
C VAL A 124 8.23 9.38 -0.08
N GLU A 125 7.50 10.20 -0.82
CA GLU A 125 6.05 10.36 -0.69
C GLU A 125 5.32 9.40 -1.63
N ILE A 126 4.23 8.77 -1.17
CA ILE A 126 3.41 7.91 -2.03
C ILE A 126 2.24 8.69 -2.63
N LEU A 127 2.26 8.84 -3.95
CA LEU A 127 1.13 9.33 -4.74
C LEU A 127 0.17 8.16 -5.02
N ARG A 128 -1.09 8.34 -4.62
CA ARG A 128 -2.13 7.32 -4.77
C ARG A 128 -2.96 7.52 -6.03
N LEU A 129 -2.95 6.53 -6.91
CA LEU A 129 -3.76 6.52 -8.13
C LEU A 129 -5.15 5.91 -7.88
N PRO A 130 -6.18 6.33 -8.63
CA PRO A 130 -7.45 5.63 -8.68
C PRO A 130 -7.29 4.16 -9.12
N ILE A 131 -8.11 3.28 -8.55
CA ILE A 131 -8.05 1.84 -8.85
C ILE A 131 -8.49 1.62 -10.31
N LYS A 132 -7.80 0.73 -11.04
CA LYS A 132 -8.06 0.41 -12.46
C LYS A 132 -7.75 1.51 -13.47
N HIS A 133 -7.09 2.59 -13.07
CA HIS A 133 -6.62 3.64 -13.98
C HIS A 133 -5.10 3.57 -14.16
N CYS A 134 -4.59 2.42 -14.62
CA CYS A 134 -3.15 2.21 -14.80
C CYS A 134 -2.50 3.19 -15.79
N MET A 135 -3.29 3.82 -16.67
CA MET A 135 -2.87 4.87 -17.62
C MET A 135 -2.35 6.13 -16.91
N LEU A 136 -2.72 6.31 -15.64
CA LEU A 136 -2.21 7.39 -14.78
C LEU A 136 -0.85 7.05 -14.13
N ASN A 137 -0.31 5.87 -14.42
CA ASN A 137 1.02 5.45 -14.00
C ASN A 137 2.00 5.46 -15.20
N PRO A 138 2.93 6.42 -15.30
CA PRO A 138 3.86 6.56 -16.42
C PRO A 138 4.69 5.31 -16.70
N ILE A 139 4.99 4.52 -15.66
CA ILE A 139 5.73 3.26 -15.86
C ILE A 139 4.96 2.27 -16.73
N GLU A 140 3.62 2.27 -16.69
CA GLU A 140 2.78 1.41 -17.54
C GLU A 140 2.92 1.81 -19.01
N ILE A 141 3.06 3.10 -19.27
CA ILE A 141 3.33 3.64 -20.62
C ILE A 141 4.72 3.19 -21.08
N ALA A 142 5.74 3.29 -20.21
CA ALA A 142 7.07 2.78 -20.49
C ALA A 142 7.06 1.27 -20.80
N TRP A 143 6.32 0.47 -20.01
CA TRP A 143 6.16 -0.97 -20.23
C TRP A 143 5.50 -1.28 -21.57
N VAL A 144 4.48 -0.52 -21.97
CA VAL A 144 3.84 -0.68 -23.29
C VAL A 144 4.84 -0.40 -24.40
N CYS A 145 5.59 0.70 -24.32
CA CYS A 145 6.62 1.06 -25.30
C CYS A 145 7.69 -0.02 -25.41
N MET A 146 8.23 -0.50 -24.29
CA MET A 146 9.25 -1.55 -24.27
C MET A 146 8.71 -2.87 -24.85
N LYS A 147 7.49 -3.28 -24.47
CA LYS A 147 6.88 -4.51 -25.01
C LYS A 147 6.66 -4.43 -26.51
N ASN A 148 6.23 -3.28 -27.03
CA ASN A 148 6.09 -3.08 -28.47
C ASN A 148 7.44 -3.16 -29.17
N TYR A 149 8.48 -2.49 -28.65
CA TYR A 149 9.84 -2.58 -29.18
C TYR A 149 10.33 -4.03 -29.24
N ILE A 150 10.21 -4.77 -28.14
CA ILE A 150 10.63 -6.18 -28.08
C ILE A 150 9.84 -7.00 -29.10
N ARG A 151 8.52 -6.83 -29.18
CA ARG A 151 7.68 -7.56 -30.14
C ARG A 151 8.13 -7.32 -31.58
N ASP A 152 8.47 -6.09 -31.92
CA ASP A 152 8.79 -5.71 -33.29
C ASP A 152 10.21 -6.16 -33.70
N GLN A 153 11.13 -6.33 -32.73
CA GLN A 153 12.51 -6.76 -32.97
C GLN A 153 12.73 -8.27 -32.74
N ASN A 154 11.90 -8.91 -31.93
CA ASN A 154 12.09 -10.31 -31.55
C ASN A 154 11.71 -11.26 -32.69
N THR A 155 12.72 -11.88 -33.29
CA THR A 155 12.57 -12.87 -34.36
C THR A 155 12.81 -14.31 -33.89
N SER A 156 13.46 -14.50 -32.74
CA SER A 156 13.90 -15.81 -32.27
C SER A 156 12.97 -16.45 -31.23
N PHE A 157 12.12 -15.65 -30.58
CA PHE A 157 11.22 -16.04 -29.49
C PHE A 157 11.93 -16.64 -28.27
N LYS A 158 13.24 -16.40 -28.12
CA LYS A 158 14.03 -16.87 -26.97
C LYS A 158 14.02 -15.85 -25.84
N VAL A 159 13.93 -16.34 -24.61
CA VAL A 159 13.94 -15.49 -23.40
C VAL A 159 15.24 -14.70 -23.25
N GLN A 160 16.37 -15.26 -23.70
CA GLN A 160 17.66 -14.57 -23.64
C GLN A 160 17.67 -13.33 -24.54
N ASP A 161 17.21 -13.47 -25.78
CA ASP A 161 17.12 -12.37 -26.73
C ASP A 161 16.12 -11.31 -26.26
N ILE A 162 15.01 -11.71 -25.63
CA ILE A 162 14.07 -10.78 -24.98
C ILE A 162 14.76 -9.96 -23.88
N ARG A 163 15.60 -10.59 -23.06
CA ARG A 163 16.35 -9.90 -21.99
C ARG A 163 17.33 -8.89 -22.59
N GLU A 164 18.05 -9.25 -23.64
CA GLU A 164 19.00 -8.36 -24.32
C GLU A 164 18.28 -7.18 -24.98
N LEU A 165 17.16 -7.42 -25.66
CA LEU A 165 16.33 -6.35 -26.24
C LEU A 165 15.78 -5.41 -25.17
N ALA A 166 15.31 -5.93 -24.03
CA ALA A 166 14.84 -5.10 -22.92
C ALA A 166 15.97 -4.23 -22.34
N ALA A 167 17.17 -4.80 -22.15
CA ALA A 167 18.33 -4.07 -21.65
C ALA A 167 18.77 -2.97 -22.63
N ASN A 168 18.79 -3.26 -23.93
CA ASN A 168 19.12 -2.29 -24.97
C ASN A 168 18.09 -1.16 -25.03
N TRP A 169 16.79 -1.48 -24.91
CA TRP A 169 15.74 -0.47 -24.86
C TRP A 169 15.90 0.44 -23.64
N LEU A 170 16.14 -0.12 -22.45
CA LEU A 170 16.38 0.64 -21.22
C LEU A 170 17.62 1.54 -21.33
N ALA A 171 18.70 1.06 -21.96
CA ALA A 171 19.91 1.84 -22.18
C ALA A 171 19.71 2.98 -23.20
N ALA A 172 18.78 2.81 -24.15
CA ALA A 172 18.42 3.82 -25.13
C ALA A 172 17.38 4.83 -24.61
N CYS A 173 16.70 4.54 -23.49
CA CYS A 173 15.76 5.47 -22.88
C CYS A 173 16.48 6.70 -22.34
N ASP A 174 16.27 7.83 -23.00
CA ASP A 174 16.77 9.13 -22.60
C ASP A 174 15.73 9.95 -21.82
N GLU A 175 16.15 11.15 -21.39
CA GLU A 175 15.30 12.07 -20.64
C GLU A 175 14.06 12.51 -21.45
N SER A 176 14.20 12.68 -22.77
CA SER A 176 13.11 13.03 -23.68
C SER A 176 12.04 11.94 -23.70
N THR A 177 12.47 10.68 -23.87
CA THR A 177 11.58 9.51 -23.85
C THR A 177 10.85 9.39 -22.51
N SER A 178 11.58 9.55 -21.40
CA SER A 178 11.00 9.53 -20.05
C SER A 178 9.96 10.63 -19.87
N THR A 179 10.28 11.86 -20.30
CA THR A 179 9.37 13.01 -20.21
C THR A 179 8.07 12.77 -20.98
N GLY A 180 8.16 12.17 -22.18
CA GLY A 180 7.00 11.78 -22.97
C GLY A 180 6.04 10.83 -22.25
N PHE A 181 6.53 9.95 -21.37
CA PHE A 181 5.66 9.09 -20.56
C PHE A 181 4.82 9.90 -19.57
N PHE A 182 5.42 10.91 -18.92
CA PHE A 182 4.69 11.79 -18.00
C PHE A 182 3.70 12.69 -18.73
N GLU A 183 4.08 13.23 -19.89
CA GLU A 183 3.20 14.03 -20.74
C GLU A 183 1.97 13.21 -21.17
N LYS A 184 2.18 11.96 -21.60
CA LYS A 184 1.08 11.08 -21.98
C LYS A 184 0.16 10.75 -20.80
N THR A 185 0.72 10.53 -19.61
CA THR A 185 -0.08 10.40 -18.38
C THR A 185 -0.92 11.66 -18.10
N LYS A 186 -0.37 12.86 -18.32
CA LYS A 186 -1.09 14.13 -18.14
C LYS A 186 -2.22 14.32 -19.15
N GLU A 187 -2.06 13.84 -20.38
CA GLU A 187 -3.15 13.79 -21.38
C GLU A 187 -4.30 12.91 -20.93
N TYR A 188 -4.00 11.70 -20.40
CA TYR A 188 -5.02 10.82 -19.83
C TYR A 188 -5.73 11.47 -18.65
N GLU A 189 -4.98 12.11 -17.76
CA GLU A 189 -5.54 12.85 -16.62
C GLU A 189 -6.50 13.95 -17.08
N THR A 190 -6.10 14.73 -18.09
CA THR A 190 -6.94 15.80 -18.66
C THR A 190 -8.23 15.22 -19.24
N THR A 191 -8.11 14.10 -19.97
CA THR A 191 -9.26 13.41 -20.55
C THR A 191 -10.25 12.93 -19.49
N PHE A 192 -9.76 12.33 -18.40
CA PHE A 192 -10.63 11.88 -17.31
C PHE A 192 -11.29 13.04 -16.57
N LYS A 193 -10.55 14.12 -16.29
CA LYS A 193 -11.13 15.33 -15.69
C LYS A 193 -12.26 15.92 -16.52
N LEU A 194 -12.11 15.97 -17.85
CA LEU A 194 -13.16 16.45 -18.74
C LEU A 194 -14.39 15.52 -18.75
N ALA A 195 -14.16 14.21 -18.73
CA ALA A 195 -15.25 13.23 -18.66
C ALA A 195 -16.03 13.34 -17.34
N ASP A 196 -15.34 13.49 -16.21
CA ASP A 196 -15.96 13.65 -14.89
C ASP A 196 -16.82 14.93 -14.85
N HIS A 197 -16.29 16.07 -15.30
CA HIS A 197 -17.07 17.32 -15.40
C HIS A 197 -18.29 17.20 -16.30
N TYR A 198 -18.20 16.44 -17.39
CA TYR A 198 -19.33 16.20 -18.27
C TYR A 198 -20.43 15.38 -17.57
N VAL A 199 -20.07 14.33 -16.84
CA VAL A 199 -21.03 13.51 -16.07
C VAL A 199 -21.73 14.36 -14.99
N GLU A 200 -20.97 15.16 -14.24
CA GLU A 200 -21.53 16.08 -13.23
C GLU A 200 -22.54 17.07 -13.85
N SER A 201 -22.25 17.57 -15.05
CA SER A 201 -23.16 18.48 -15.76
C SER A 201 -24.48 17.83 -16.16
N ILE A 202 -24.45 16.54 -16.56
CA ILE A 202 -25.66 15.79 -16.90
C ILE A 202 -26.48 15.52 -15.63
N GLU A 203 -25.83 15.09 -14.55
CA GLU A 203 -26.51 14.82 -13.28
C GLU A 203 -27.22 16.06 -12.73
N THR A 204 -26.55 17.22 -12.78
CA THR A 204 -27.15 18.50 -12.41
C THR A 204 -28.36 18.83 -13.28
N THR A 205 -28.23 18.64 -14.60
CA THR A 205 -29.34 18.91 -15.55
C THR A 205 -30.55 17.99 -15.31
N LEU A 206 -30.33 16.72 -14.94
CA LEU A 206 -31.40 15.78 -14.64
C LEU A 206 -32.14 16.12 -13.34
N LEU A 207 -31.42 16.55 -12.31
CA LEU A 207 -32.01 17.00 -11.04
C LEU A 207 -32.84 18.27 -11.20
N ASP A 208 -32.46 19.16 -12.13
CA ASP A 208 -33.21 20.38 -12.44
C ASP A 208 -34.50 20.12 -13.24
N THR A 209 -34.69 18.90 -13.77
CA THR A 209 -35.88 18.53 -14.58
C THR A 209 -36.95 17.72 -13.85
N ASP A 210 -36.73 17.35 -12.58
CA ASP A 210 -37.64 16.49 -11.80
C ASP A 210 -38.61 17.27 -10.88
N ASP A 211 -38.82 18.58 -11.09
CA ASP A 211 -39.77 19.41 -10.31
C ASP A 211 -41.16 19.57 -10.98
N ASP A 212 -41.59 18.59 -11.78
CA ASP A 212 -42.98 18.47 -12.27
C ASP A 212 -43.55 17.05 -11.99
N GLU A 213 -44.14 16.92 -10.80
CA GLU A 213 -45.11 15.93 -10.26
C GLU A 213 -45.61 14.77 -11.16
N SER A 214 -45.44 13.53 -10.68
CA SER A 214 -46.57 12.58 -10.62
C SER A 214 -46.42 11.53 -9.50
N ASP A 215 -47.24 11.72 -8.48
CA ASP A 215 -47.52 10.80 -7.36
C ASP A 215 -48.07 9.46 -7.89
N ILE A 216 -47.20 8.45 -8.03
CA ILE A 216 -47.60 7.08 -8.35
C ILE A 216 -47.75 6.28 -7.06
N HIS A 217 -49.00 6.21 -6.60
CA HIS A 217 -49.48 5.34 -5.54
C HIS A 217 -49.12 3.87 -5.85
N LEU A 218 -48.16 3.30 -5.12
CA LEU A 218 -47.86 1.87 -5.14
C LEU A 218 -48.80 1.17 -4.15
N ASP A 219 -49.91 0.64 -4.67
CA ASP A 219 -50.71 -0.34 -3.93
C ASP A 219 -49.89 -1.64 -3.80
N GLU A 220 -49.47 -1.94 -2.57
CA GLU A 220 -48.99 -3.25 -2.17
C GLU A 220 -50.17 -4.24 -2.18
N ASP A 221 -50.25 -5.13 -3.17
CA ASP A 221 -50.99 -6.38 -3.03
C ASP A 221 -50.04 -7.58 -3.06
N ASP A 222 -49.94 -8.17 -1.88
CA ASP A 222 -49.18 -9.36 -1.51
C ASP A 222 -49.94 -10.60 -1.97
N SER A 223 -49.41 -11.33 -2.96
CA SER A 223 -49.68 -12.76 -3.05
C SER A 223 -48.47 -13.56 -3.49
N ARG A 224 -47.65 -13.90 -2.50
CA ARG A 224 -46.92 -15.17 -2.53
C ARG A 224 -47.93 -16.32 -2.61
N ASN A 225 -47.88 -17.12 -3.66
CA ASN A 225 -48.14 -18.54 -3.47
C ASN A 225 -47.08 -19.39 -4.16
N SER A 226 -46.26 -19.99 -3.31
CA SER A 226 -45.39 -21.14 -3.56
C SER A 226 -46.23 -22.32 -4.02
N SER A 227 -45.82 -23.02 -5.08
CA SER A 227 -46.11 -24.45 -5.22
C SER A 227 -45.08 -25.10 -6.13
N ASP A 228 -44.36 -26.03 -5.51
CA ASP A 228 -43.27 -26.84 -5.99
C ASP A 228 -43.60 -27.72 -7.21
N ASP A 229 -42.57 -27.92 -8.01
CA ASP A 229 -42.16 -29.17 -8.68
C ASP A 229 -43.16 -30.35 -8.66
N LYS A 230 -43.61 -30.76 -9.85
CA LYS A 230 -43.57 -32.15 -10.33
C LYS A 230 -43.42 -32.23 -11.84
#